data_AF-A0A8T4R7X0-F1
#
_entry.id   AF-A0A8T4R7X0-F1
#
_cell.length_a   1.000
_cell.length_b   1.000
_cell.length_c   1.000
_cell.angle_alpha   90.00
_cell.angle_beta   90.00
_cell.angle_gamma   90.00
#
_symmetry.space_group_name_H-M   'P 1'
#
loop_
_entity.id
_entity.type
_entity.pdbx_description
1 polymer ?
#
loop_
_entity_poly.entity_id
_entity_poly.type
_entity_poly.pdbx_seq_one_letter_code
_entity_poly.pdbx_strand_id
1 'polypeptide(L)'
;MNRKGSIMHWMVFGILAAIGLFIILTNGLAVSQQKVGPRELVFYYDGFITSQLNQIDWENAGKEVFLQSVQEISANGGFPIESSNHEGIEKNVWNKDGQWTNINLAENVKTNFDLKLRSWLNEENLEYTAQGIKANYKPTSLDNIDFKDTSLVVKSKSKISLNKVQNNEQYYAYDSSFVLPAEEFFTFFSKTQQEAVKLVDKCSPENSLADCLKKEMPANWDYGSCTSTETAANKELTIPATKRILSFCADWKTYPIQFALDFKPTKPRTIKEAEITAGLNAWELSFLEDDFADSYKIYATDYVDITDQTGTPAEIAAKILLSQYFWNKAEINLRDIIFEEAESCAPDANRLAGKAYSCEGNIIYILPETLTAGTEHFALAITTLKNSQESKIESWAWR
;
A
#
# COMPACT_ATOMS: atom_id res chain seq x y z
N MET A 1 7.52 -47.28 87.94
CA MET A 1 7.88 -46.10 87.11
C MET A 1 7.25 -46.25 85.72
N ASN A 2 6.50 -45.25 85.25
CA ASN A 2 5.76 -45.32 83.99
C ASN A 2 6.72 -45.15 82.80
N ARG A 3 7.12 -46.27 82.16
CA ARG A 3 8.07 -46.31 81.04
C ARG A 3 7.69 -45.38 79.89
N LYS A 4 6.39 -45.18 79.64
CA LYS A 4 5.90 -44.29 78.57
C LYS A 4 6.18 -42.81 78.85
N GLY A 5 6.05 -42.39 80.11
CA GLY A 5 6.35 -41.01 80.52
C GLY A 5 7.84 -40.66 80.42
N SER A 6 8.73 -41.63 80.72
CA SER A 6 10.17 -41.43 80.59
C SER A 6 10.60 -41.25 79.13
N ILE A 7 10.06 -42.03 78.19
CA ILE A 7 10.35 -41.90 76.76
C ILE A 7 9.88 -40.54 76.24
N MET A 8 8.68 -40.10 76.62
CA MET A 8 8.13 -38.81 76.19
C MET A 8 8.95 -37.63 76.74
N HIS A 9 9.41 -37.72 78.00
CA HIS A 9 10.28 -36.71 78.60
C HIS A 9 11.62 -36.59 77.86
N TRP A 10 12.26 -37.71 77.52
CA TRP A 10 13.52 -37.69 76.77
C TRP A 10 13.35 -37.21 75.32
N MET A 11 12.21 -37.49 74.70
CA MET A 11 11.90 -36.99 73.35
C MET A 11 11.71 -35.47 73.36
N VAL A 12 10.96 -34.93 74.34
CA VAL A 12 10.82 -33.47 74.51
C VAL A 12 12.16 -32.82 74.84
N PHE A 13 12.97 -33.44 75.69
CA PHE A 13 14.30 -32.94 76.01
C PHE A 13 15.23 -32.93 74.79
N GLY A 14 15.17 -33.97 73.95
CA GLY A 14 15.92 -34.05 72.70
C GLY A 14 15.50 -32.96 71.70
N ILE A 15 14.20 -32.68 71.59
CA ILE A 15 13.69 -31.59 70.74
C ILE A 15 14.17 -30.23 71.27
N LEU A 16 14.04 -29.97 72.57
CA LEU A 16 14.50 -28.71 73.18
C LEU A 16 16.02 -28.53 73.05
N ALA A 17 16.80 -29.60 73.22
CA ALA A 17 18.24 -29.58 73.01
C ALA A 17 18.60 -29.31 71.54
N ALA A 18 17.89 -29.90 70.58
CA ALA A 18 18.10 -29.66 69.15
C ALA A 18 17.74 -28.22 68.75
N ILE A 19 16.65 -27.67 69.29
CA ILE A 19 16.26 -26.26 69.07
C ILE A 19 17.31 -25.32 69.69
N GLY A 20 17.75 -25.60 70.92
CA GLY A 20 18.80 -24.82 71.57
C GLY A 20 20.12 -24.87 70.79
N LEU A 21 20.51 -26.06 70.32
CA LEU A 21 21.71 -26.23 69.48
C LEU A 21 21.57 -25.50 68.15
N PHE A 22 20.40 -25.58 67.50
CA PHE A 22 20.13 -24.86 66.25
C PHE A 22 20.22 -23.35 66.45
N ILE A 23 19.66 -22.80 67.54
CA ILE A 23 19.74 -21.37 67.85
C ILE A 23 21.18 -20.94 68.16
N ILE A 24 21.95 -21.76 68.89
CA ILE A 24 23.37 -21.49 69.17
C ILE A 24 24.20 -21.51 67.88
N LEU A 25 23.99 -22.52 67.03
CA LEU A 25 24.68 -22.65 65.75
C LEU A 25 24.28 -21.54 64.77
N THR A 26 23.01 -21.12 64.74
CA THR A 26 22.53 -20.04 63.87
C THR A 26 22.87 -18.65 64.39
N ASN A 27 22.94 -18.42 65.71
CA ASN A 27 23.44 -17.15 66.25
C ASN A 27 24.96 -16.99 66.05
N GLY A 28 25.72 -18.10 66.00
CA GLY A 28 27.15 -18.09 65.62
C GLY A 28 27.36 -17.95 64.11
N LEU A 29 26.41 -18.45 63.30
CA LEU A 29 26.27 -18.10 61.90
C LEU A 29 25.58 -16.74 61.81
N ALA A 30 26.29 -15.68 62.16
CA ALA A 30 26.12 -14.47 61.39
C ALA A 30 26.38 -14.92 59.94
N VAL A 31 25.31 -15.20 59.18
CA VAL A 31 25.37 -15.08 57.73
C VAL A 31 25.86 -13.67 57.60
N SER A 32 27.16 -13.51 57.39
CA SER A 32 27.69 -12.20 57.11
C SER A 32 26.89 -11.82 55.89
N GLN A 33 25.91 -10.93 56.04
CA GLN A 33 25.57 -10.06 54.93
C GLN A 33 26.92 -9.48 54.60
N GLN A 34 27.58 -10.07 53.60
CA GLN A 34 28.83 -9.55 53.07
C GLN A 34 28.45 -8.11 52.80
N LYS A 35 28.97 -7.19 53.61
CA LYS A 35 28.78 -5.76 53.36
C LYS A 35 29.15 -5.60 51.91
N VAL A 36 28.19 -5.18 51.08
CA VAL A 36 28.38 -4.97 49.65
C VAL A 36 29.66 -4.16 49.54
N GLY A 37 30.72 -4.80 49.06
CA GLY A 37 32.03 -4.19 49.07
C GLY A 37 32.03 -3.04 48.06
N PRO A 38 33.03 -2.15 48.15
CA PRO A 38 33.20 -1.09 47.15
C PRO A 38 33.25 -1.65 45.71
N ARG A 39 33.72 -2.88 45.53
CA ARG A 39 33.79 -3.56 44.23
C ARG A 39 32.40 -3.92 43.70
N GLU A 40 31.54 -4.49 44.53
CA GLU A 40 30.18 -4.88 44.16
C GLU A 40 29.32 -3.64 43.89
N LEU A 41 29.53 -2.54 44.62
CA LEU A 41 28.90 -1.25 44.34
C LEU A 41 29.36 -0.66 43.00
N VAL A 42 30.66 -0.67 42.72
CA VAL A 42 31.22 -0.22 41.43
C VAL A 42 30.70 -1.07 40.27
N PHE A 43 30.66 -2.39 40.44
CA PHE A 43 30.05 -3.28 39.43
C PHE A 43 28.60 -2.90 39.15
N TYR A 44 27.80 -2.69 40.21
CA TYR A 44 26.38 -2.43 40.08
C TYR A 44 26.09 -1.06 39.48
N TYR A 45 26.71 0.00 40.00
CA TYR A 45 26.44 1.37 39.58
C TYR A 45 27.19 1.75 38.31
N ASP A 46 28.51 1.55 38.25
CA ASP A 46 29.34 2.02 37.14
C ASP A 46 29.39 1.02 35.97
N GLY A 47 29.18 -0.27 36.25
CA GLY A 47 29.13 -1.32 35.24
C GLY A 47 27.71 -1.58 34.74
N PHE A 48 26.90 -2.22 35.58
CA PHE A 48 25.57 -2.72 35.20
C PHE A 48 24.60 -1.58 34.88
N ILE A 49 24.34 -0.65 35.79
CA ILE A 49 23.38 0.45 35.57
C ILE A 49 23.80 1.29 34.37
N THR A 50 25.07 1.69 34.27
CA THR A 50 25.57 2.45 33.12
C THR A 50 25.41 1.68 31.81
N SER A 51 25.69 0.37 31.77
CA SER A 51 25.47 -0.45 30.57
C SER A 51 24.00 -0.51 30.16
N GLN A 52 23.09 -0.66 31.12
CA GLN A 52 21.64 -0.70 30.86
C GLN A 52 21.13 0.64 30.34
N LEU A 53 21.55 1.75 30.93
CA LEU A 53 21.18 3.09 30.47
C LEU A 53 21.69 3.35 29.04
N ASN A 54 22.96 3.03 28.76
CA ASN A 54 23.51 3.18 27.42
C ASN A 54 22.82 2.27 26.39
N GLN A 55 22.48 1.03 26.77
CA GLN A 55 21.75 0.12 25.90
C GLN A 55 20.35 0.68 25.59
N ILE A 56 19.64 1.21 26.59
CA ILE A 56 18.33 1.85 26.38
C ILE A 56 18.45 3.06 25.46
N ASP A 57 19.45 3.94 25.68
CA ASP A 57 19.67 5.12 24.84
C ASP A 57 19.95 4.73 23.39
N TRP A 58 20.77 3.68 23.18
CA TRP A 58 21.08 3.12 21.86
C TRP A 58 19.86 2.47 21.18
N GLU A 59 19.07 1.70 21.91
CA GLU A 59 17.83 1.11 21.40
C GLU A 59 16.80 2.18 21.04
N ASN A 60 16.72 3.27 21.81
CA ASN A 60 15.83 4.39 21.52
C ASN A 60 16.26 5.15 20.27
N ALA A 61 17.56 5.42 20.10
CA ALA A 61 18.10 5.98 18.87
C ALA A 61 17.79 5.06 17.66
N GLY A 62 17.96 3.75 17.83
CA GLY A 62 17.56 2.77 16.82
C GLY A 62 16.07 2.86 16.46
N LYS A 63 15.18 2.94 17.46
CA LYS A 63 13.73 3.10 17.24
C LYS A 63 13.39 4.38 16.49
N GLU A 64 14.02 5.50 16.83
CA GLU A 64 13.80 6.79 16.15
C GLU A 64 14.26 6.75 14.69
N VAL A 65 15.45 6.20 14.44
CA VAL A 65 15.95 6.03 13.07
C VAL A 65 15.06 5.09 12.26
N PHE A 66 14.58 4.01 12.88
CA PHE A 66 13.63 3.09 12.25
C PHE A 66 12.30 3.78 11.91
N LEU A 67 11.74 4.53 12.86
CA LEU A 67 10.53 5.32 12.66
C LEU A 67 10.67 6.27 11.47
N GLN A 68 11.75 7.06 11.43
CA GLN A 68 12.03 7.96 10.32
C GLN A 68 12.18 7.21 8.99
N SER A 69 12.86 6.06 9.01
CA SER A 69 13.07 5.26 7.81
C SER A 69 11.76 4.73 7.24
N VAL A 70 10.90 4.21 8.10
CA VAL A 70 9.56 3.73 7.73
C VAL A 70 8.71 4.90 7.22
N GLN A 71 8.73 6.05 7.88
CA GLN A 71 7.95 7.23 7.47
C GLN A 71 8.34 7.71 6.07
N GLU A 72 9.64 7.85 5.78
CA GLU A 72 10.12 8.28 4.47
C GLU A 72 9.79 7.27 3.37
N ILE A 73 10.00 5.98 3.63
CA ILE A 73 9.65 4.92 2.68
C ILE A 73 8.14 4.87 2.46
N SER A 74 7.32 5.05 3.51
CA SER A 74 5.85 5.06 3.41
C SER A 74 5.32 6.29 2.67
N ALA A 75 5.92 7.46 2.87
CA ALA A 75 5.63 8.67 2.11
C ALA A 75 5.97 8.53 0.62
N ASN A 76 6.85 7.57 0.29
CA ASN A 76 7.24 7.24 -1.06
C ASN A 76 6.57 5.95 -1.59
N GLY A 77 5.41 5.57 -1.05
CA GLY A 77 4.66 4.39 -1.48
C GLY A 77 5.40 3.07 -1.28
N GLY A 78 6.43 3.02 -0.44
CA GLY A 78 7.28 1.85 -0.26
C GLY A 78 8.51 1.81 -1.19
N PHE A 79 8.67 2.76 -2.11
CA PHE A 79 9.80 2.82 -3.05
C PHE A 79 11.07 3.41 -2.41
N PRO A 80 12.27 3.11 -2.94
CA PRO A 80 13.51 3.75 -2.49
C PRO A 80 13.49 5.27 -2.75
N ILE A 81 14.11 6.04 -1.86
CA ILE A 81 14.13 7.51 -1.94
C ILE A 81 14.81 8.01 -3.23
N GLU A 82 15.87 7.31 -3.66
CA GLU A 82 16.69 7.64 -4.83
C GLU A 82 16.08 7.19 -6.18
N SER A 83 15.01 6.38 -6.19
CA SER A 83 14.60 5.65 -7.39
C SER A 83 13.79 6.46 -8.42
N SER A 84 13.68 7.78 -8.32
CA SER A 84 12.78 8.54 -9.18
C SER A 84 13.46 9.64 -9.98
N ASN A 85 13.73 9.34 -11.24
CA ASN A 85 13.74 10.36 -12.29
C ASN A 85 12.33 10.92 -12.58
N HIS A 86 11.32 10.47 -11.81
CA HIS A 86 9.92 10.86 -11.92
C HIS A 86 9.57 11.89 -10.84
N GLU A 87 9.06 13.04 -11.27
CA GLU A 87 8.53 14.08 -10.37
C GLU A 87 7.03 13.87 -10.14
N GLY A 88 6.56 14.21 -8.94
CA GLY A 88 5.12 14.22 -8.61
C GLY A 88 4.51 12.83 -8.35
N ILE A 89 3.23 12.66 -8.70
CA ILE A 89 2.41 11.49 -8.38
C ILE A 89 2.99 10.19 -8.96
N GLU A 90 3.71 10.28 -10.08
CA GLU A 90 4.29 9.13 -10.79
C GLU A 90 5.34 8.36 -9.97
N LYS A 91 5.96 9.00 -8.98
CA LYS A 91 6.98 8.37 -8.12
C LYS A 91 6.42 7.23 -7.27
N ASN A 92 5.13 7.30 -6.91
CA ASN A 92 4.51 6.40 -5.93
C ASN A 92 3.45 5.49 -6.56
N VAL A 93 3.46 5.33 -7.88
CA VAL A 93 2.45 4.53 -8.59
C VAL A 93 2.70 3.03 -8.39
N TRP A 94 1.79 2.36 -7.69
CA TRP A 94 1.90 0.92 -7.41
C TRP A 94 1.61 0.05 -8.62
N ASN A 95 0.71 0.49 -9.49
CA ASN A 95 0.35 -0.21 -10.70
C ASN A 95 0.36 0.76 -11.89
N LYS A 96 0.93 0.36 -13.02
CA LYS A 96 0.98 1.18 -14.23
C LYS A 96 0.60 0.33 -15.43
N ASP A 97 -0.35 0.81 -16.22
CA ASP A 97 -0.83 0.12 -17.43
C ASP A 97 -1.21 -1.35 -17.17
N GLY A 98 -1.82 -1.63 -16.01
CA GLY A 98 -2.25 -2.96 -15.60
C GLY A 98 -1.18 -3.86 -14.97
N GLN A 99 0.07 -3.40 -14.88
CA GLN A 99 1.14 -4.15 -14.25
C GLN A 99 1.39 -3.65 -12.84
N TRP A 100 1.40 -4.57 -11.87
CA TRP A 100 1.71 -4.28 -10.47
C TRP A 100 3.21 -4.30 -10.24
N THR A 101 3.72 -3.28 -9.56
CA THR A 101 5.12 -3.19 -9.19
C THR A 101 5.40 -4.05 -7.97
N ASN A 102 6.41 -4.91 -8.05
CA ASN A 102 6.85 -5.70 -6.91
C ASN A 102 7.78 -4.85 -6.03
N ILE A 103 7.25 -4.36 -4.90
CA ILE A 103 7.97 -3.49 -3.97
C ILE A 103 8.65 -4.36 -2.91
N ASN A 104 9.98 -4.40 -2.91
CA ASN A 104 10.75 -5.03 -1.84
C ASN A 104 10.84 -4.11 -0.62
N LEU A 105 9.73 -3.98 0.10
CA LEU A 105 9.61 -3.05 1.22
C LEU A 105 10.65 -3.30 2.32
N ALA A 106 10.93 -4.57 2.63
CA ALA A 106 11.90 -4.93 3.66
C ALA A 106 13.30 -4.44 3.31
N GLU A 107 13.75 -4.67 2.08
CA GLU A 107 15.07 -4.20 1.63
C GLU A 107 15.12 -2.66 1.57
N ASN A 108 14.04 -2.00 1.13
CA ASN A 108 13.97 -0.55 1.05
C ASN A 108 14.05 0.12 2.45
N VAL A 109 13.30 -0.41 3.43
CA VAL A 109 13.36 0.06 4.82
C VAL A 109 14.73 -0.22 5.44
N LYS A 110 15.28 -1.42 5.23
CA LYS A 110 16.62 -1.80 5.71
C LYS A 110 17.71 -0.89 5.16
N THR A 111 17.68 -0.62 3.86
CA THR A 111 18.68 0.24 3.20
C THR A 111 18.62 1.66 3.75
N ASN A 112 17.42 2.24 3.86
CA ASN A 112 17.27 3.59 4.43
C ASN A 112 17.68 3.66 5.90
N PHE A 113 17.33 2.63 6.67
CA PHE A 113 17.72 2.49 8.08
C PHE A 113 19.24 2.39 8.26
N ASP A 114 19.91 1.53 7.49
CA ASP A 114 21.37 1.36 7.57
C ASP A 114 22.09 2.68 7.26
N LEU A 115 21.66 3.38 6.20
CA LEU A 115 22.21 4.70 5.84
C LEU A 115 22.07 5.71 6.98
N LYS A 116 20.86 5.86 7.53
CA LYS A 116 20.59 6.83 8.61
C LYS A 116 21.29 6.45 9.91
N LEU A 117 21.28 5.17 10.29
CA LEU A 117 21.90 4.72 11.52
C LEU A 117 23.42 4.91 11.47
N ARG A 118 24.05 4.62 10.32
CA ARG A 118 25.48 4.90 10.12
C ARG A 118 25.79 6.39 10.14
N SER A 119 24.93 7.24 9.57
CA SER A 119 25.06 8.69 9.66
C SER A 119 25.04 9.14 11.13
N TRP A 120 24.05 8.68 11.90
CA TRP A 120 23.92 8.98 13.33
C TRP A 120 25.11 8.49 14.17
N LEU A 121 25.71 7.35 13.81
CA LEU A 121 26.93 6.84 14.47
C LEU A 121 28.14 7.73 14.20
N ASN A 122 28.25 8.30 13.00
CA ASN A 122 29.36 9.15 12.59
C ASN A 122 29.23 10.61 13.06
N GLU A 123 28.05 11.05 13.50
CA GLU A 123 27.86 12.35 14.13
C GLU A 123 28.60 12.41 15.48
N GLU A 124 29.62 13.27 15.55
CA GLU A 124 30.39 13.61 16.76
C GLU A 124 29.50 14.34 17.79
N ASN A 125 28.66 13.60 18.51
CA ASN A 125 27.90 14.15 19.64
C ASN A 125 28.75 14.09 20.92
N LEU A 126 29.66 15.05 21.08
CA LEU A 126 30.25 15.38 22.37
C LEU A 126 29.18 16.08 23.23
N GLU A 127 28.50 15.32 24.08
CA GLU A 127 27.50 15.86 24.99
C GLU A 127 28.21 16.45 26.22
N TYR A 128 28.38 17.78 26.22
CA TYR A 128 28.93 18.53 27.35
C TYR A 128 27.83 18.76 28.39
N THR A 129 27.88 18.05 29.51
CA THR A 129 27.02 18.35 30.66
C THR A 129 27.77 19.16 31.71
N ALA A 130 27.05 19.92 32.55
CA ALA A 130 27.62 20.73 33.63
C ALA A 130 28.41 19.93 34.69
N GLN A 131 28.41 18.59 34.61
CA GLN A 131 29.07 17.66 35.53
C GLN A 131 30.21 16.86 34.88
N GLY A 132 30.55 17.15 33.62
CA GLY A 132 31.59 16.46 32.86
C GLY A 132 31.10 15.94 31.51
N ILE A 133 32.03 15.41 30.71
CA ILE A 133 31.75 14.75 29.43
C ILE A 133 30.97 13.47 29.74
N LYS A 134 29.68 13.40 29.39
CA LYS A 134 28.95 12.14 29.40
C LYS A 134 29.50 11.36 28.21
N ALA A 135 30.33 10.35 28.47
CA ALA A 135 30.84 9.49 27.42
C ALA A 135 29.63 8.75 26.80
N ASN A 136 29.16 9.22 25.65
CA ASN A 136 28.17 8.49 24.86
C ASN A 136 28.87 7.27 24.27
N TYR A 137 28.68 6.14 24.92
CA TYR A 137 29.24 4.87 24.48
C TYR A 137 28.42 4.35 23.29
N LYS A 138 28.72 4.85 22.09
CA LYS A 138 28.18 4.32 20.82
C LYS A 138 29.01 3.11 20.36
N PRO A 139 28.42 2.10 19.70
CA PRO A 139 29.22 1.08 19.03
C PRO A 139 30.04 1.70 17.90
N THR A 140 31.30 1.29 17.75
CA THR A 140 32.20 1.84 16.72
C THR A 140 31.95 1.26 15.33
N SER A 141 31.29 0.10 15.24
CA SER A 141 30.89 -0.51 13.98
C SER A 141 29.76 -1.51 14.15
N LEU A 142 28.94 -1.64 13.09
CA LEU A 142 27.87 -2.62 12.97
C LEU A 142 28.39 -3.83 12.18
N ASP A 143 27.96 -5.03 12.58
CA ASP A 143 28.26 -6.29 11.88
C ASP A 143 27.25 -6.54 10.76
N ASN A 144 25.96 -6.56 11.13
CA ASN A 144 24.87 -6.81 10.19
C ASN A 144 23.60 -6.08 10.63
N ILE A 145 22.81 -5.66 9.64
CA ILE A 145 21.44 -5.18 9.80
C ILE A 145 20.60 -6.01 8.85
N ASP A 146 19.65 -6.78 9.38
CA ASP A 146 18.83 -7.62 8.54
C ASP A 146 17.44 -7.84 9.11
N PHE A 147 16.49 -8.20 8.25
CA PHE A 147 15.18 -8.64 8.70
C PHE A 147 15.20 -10.13 9.01
N LYS A 148 14.78 -10.48 10.22
CA LYS A 148 14.44 -11.85 10.59
C LYS A 148 12.95 -11.89 10.85
N ASP A 149 12.23 -12.60 9.98
CA ASP A 149 10.77 -12.60 9.94
C ASP A 149 10.24 -11.16 9.78
N THR A 150 9.61 -10.62 10.83
CA THR A 150 9.02 -9.28 10.87
C THR A 150 9.79 -8.32 11.78
N SER A 151 10.98 -8.71 12.23
CA SER A 151 11.81 -7.88 13.12
C SER A 151 13.12 -7.48 12.45
N LEU A 152 13.49 -6.22 12.62
CA LEU A 152 14.79 -5.72 12.21
C LEU A 152 15.81 -6.07 13.30
N VAL A 153 16.81 -6.87 12.95
CA VAL A 153 17.88 -7.29 13.84
C VAL A 153 19.13 -6.49 13.52
N VAL A 154 19.62 -5.75 14.51
CA VAL A 154 20.86 -4.98 14.42
C VAL A 154 21.91 -5.68 15.26
N LYS A 155 22.97 -6.16 14.61
CA LYS A 155 24.10 -6.82 15.27
C LYS A 155 25.29 -5.87 15.35
N SER A 156 25.81 -5.70 16.56
CA SER A 156 27.04 -4.95 16.78
C SER A 156 28.26 -5.84 16.54
N LYS A 157 29.31 -5.31 15.91
CA LYS A 157 30.57 -6.04 15.69
C LYS A 157 31.44 -6.08 16.95
N SER A 158 31.30 -5.08 17.82
CA SER A 158 32.15 -4.90 18.99
C SER A 158 31.30 -4.76 20.24
N LYS A 159 31.69 -5.48 21.30
CA LYS A 159 31.17 -5.20 22.63
C LYS A 159 31.64 -3.82 23.07
N ILE A 160 30.74 -3.04 23.65
CA ILE A 160 31.07 -1.72 24.19
C ILE A 160 31.78 -1.93 25.52
N SER A 161 33.01 -1.42 25.63
CA SER A 161 33.82 -1.53 26.84
C SER A 161 33.72 -0.24 27.67
N LEU A 162 33.22 -0.35 28.90
CA LEU A 162 33.22 0.73 29.90
C LEU A 162 34.60 0.79 30.57
N ASN A 163 35.20 1.97 30.59
CA ASN A 163 36.59 2.15 31.03
C ASN A 163 36.78 2.13 32.57
N LYS A 164 37.95 1.60 32.94
CA LYS A 164 38.68 1.59 34.21
C LYS A 164 38.18 2.56 35.29
N VAL A 165 37.61 2.03 36.37
CA VAL A 165 37.62 2.75 37.65
C VAL A 165 39.08 2.87 38.09
N GLN A 166 39.56 4.11 38.29
CA GLN A 166 40.94 4.39 38.68
C GLN A 166 41.39 3.40 39.76
N ASN A 167 42.41 2.60 39.44
CA ASN A 167 43.09 1.58 40.27
C ASN A 167 42.65 0.11 40.19
N ASN A 168 41.64 -0.27 39.38
CA ASN A 168 41.37 -1.70 39.09
C ASN A 168 41.25 -1.92 37.58
N GLU A 169 42.01 -2.87 37.02
CA GLU A 169 42.01 -3.26 35.60
C GLU A 169 40.73 -4.00 35.16
N GLN A 170 39.58 -3.60 35.69
CA GLN A 170 38.30 -4.21 35.37
C GLN A 170 37.68 -3.50 34.18
N TYR A 171 37.36 -4.28 33.16
CA TYR A 171 36.67 -3.85 31.96
C TYR A 171 35.30 -4.51 31.95
N TYR A 172 34.25 -3.71 31.83
CA TYR A 172 32.90 -4.21 31.62
C TYR A 172 32.55 -4.09 30.15
N ALA A 173 32.16 -5.20 29.53
CA ALA A 173 31.82 -5.24 28.12
C ALA A 173 30.43 -5.84 27.93
N TYR A 174 29.56 -5.14 27.18
CA TYR A 174 28.21 -5.62 26.87
C TYR A 174 27.96 -5.64 25.36
N ASP A 175 27.04 -6.51 24.95
CA ASP A 175 26.57 -6.59 23.56
C ASP A 175 25.51 -5.51 23.34
N SER A 176 25.71 -4.66 22.35
CA SER A 176 24.79 -3.58 21.98
C SER A 176 23.89 -3.97 20.79
N SER A 177 23.78 -5.26 20.49
CA SER A 177 22.82 -5.77 19.50
C SER A 177 21.39 -5.63 20.03
N PHE A 178 20.46 -5.27 19.15
CA PHE A 178 19.05 -5.10 19.50
C PHE A 178 18.13 -5.55 18.38
N VAL A 179 16.85 -5.69 18.71
CA VAL A 179 15.80 -6.12 17.79
C VAL A 179 14.65 -5.11 17.84
N LEU A 180 14.24 -4.62 16.67
CA LEU A 180 13.09 -3.73 16.53
C LEU A 180 11.93 -4.48 15.87
N PRO A 181 10.75 -4.56 16.52
CA PRO A 181 9.57 -5.16 15.90
C PRO A 181 9.04 -4.27 14.77
N ALA A 182 8.73 -4.86 13.62
CA ALA A 182 8.17 -4.17 12.45
C ALA A 182 6.88 -4.82 11.91
N GLU A 183 6.39 -5.88 12.55
CA GLU A 183 5.25 -6.69 12.09
C GLU A 183 4.01 -5.88 11.76
N GLU A 184 3.64 -4.94 12.63
CA GLU A 184 2.44 -4.14 12.44
C GLU A 184 2.51 -3.32 11.14
N PHE A 185 3.68 -2.74 10.84
CA PHE A 185 3.90 -1.95 9.63
C PHE A 185 3.82 -2.81 8.37
N PHE A 186 4.56 -3.93 8.33
CA PHE A 186 4.53 -4.82 7.16
C PHE A 186 3.13 -5.42 6.93
N THR A 187 2.43 -5.77 8.00
CA THR A 187 1.05 -6.28 7.93
C THR A 187 0.11 -5.22 7.39
N PHE A 188 0.20 -3.99 7.89
CA PHE A 188 -0.60 -2.87 7.40
C PHE A 188 -0.33 -2.60 5.92
N PHE A 189 0.94 -2.47 5.53
CA PHE A 189 1.32 -2.23 4.13
C PHE A 189 0.82 -3.33 3.19
N SER A 190 1.02 -4.60 3.55
CA SER A 190 0.51 -5.73 2.75
C SER A 190 -1.01 -5.71 2.62
N LYS A 191 -1.73 -5.34 3.68
CA LYS A 191 -3.19 -5.20 3.64
C LYS A 191 -3.59 -4.08 2.68
N THR A 192 -2.95 -2.91 2.77
CA THR A 192 -3.22 -1.76 1.88
C THR A 192 -2.96 -2.12 0.42
N GLN A 193 -1.90 -2.86 0.11
CA GLN A 193 -1.64 -3.34 -1.26
C GLN A 193 -2.75 -4.28 -1.77
N GLN A 194 -3.22 -5.21 -0.94
CA GLN A 194 -4.32 -6.11 -1.33
C GLN A 194 -5.63 -5.35 -1.54
N GLU A 195 -5.89 -4.32 -0.75
CA GLU A 195 -7.04 -3.43 -0.92
C GLU A 195 -6.92 -2.61 -2.22
N ALA A 196 -5.72 -2.12 -2.54
CA ALA A 196 -5.44 -1.41 -3.79
C ALA A 196 -5.73 -2.27 -5.02
N VAL A 197 -5.28 -3.53 -5.02
CA VAL A 197 -5.56 -4.47 -6.10
C VAL A 197 -7.07 -4.62 -6.32
N LYS A 198 -7.81 -4.88 -5.23
CA LYS A 198 -9.27 -5.02 -5.31
C LYS A 198 -9.97 -3.75 -5.79
N LEU A 199 -9.48 -2.57 -5.38
CA LEU A 199 -10.06 -1.30 -5.76
C LEU A 199 -9.85 -1.02 -7.26
N VAL A 200 -8.64 -1.24 -7.77
CA VAL A 200 -8.33 -1.08 -9.20
C VAL A 200 -9.11 -2.07 -10.04
N ASP A 201 -9.17 -3.35 -9.64
CA ASP A 201 -9.91 -4.38 -10.37
C ASP A 201 -11.41 -4.07 -10.48
N LYS A 202 -11.99 -3.49 -9.43
CA LYS A 202 -13.41 -3.09 -9.42
C LYS A 202 -13.68 -1.79 -10.16
N CYS A 203 -12.83 -0.77 -10.01
CA CYS A 203 -13.14 0.57 -10.48
C CYS A 203 -12.51 0.96 -11.82
N SER A 204 -11.47 0.25 -12.28
CA SER A 204 -10.91 0.48 -13.63
C SER A 204 -11.89 0.23 -14.79
N PRO A 205 -12.78 -0.79 -14.77
CA PRO A 205 -13.72 -1.00 -15.87
C PRO A 205 -14.92 -0.04 -15.84
N GLU A 206 -15.15 0.67 -14.73
CA GLU A 206 -16.33 1.52 -14.57
C GLU A 206 -16.21 2.83 -15.37
N ASN A 207 -17.34 3.23 -15.96
CA ASN A 207 -17.43 4.48 -16.73
C ASN A 207 -17.20 5.68 -15.80
N SER A 208 -17.86 5.71 -14.65
CA SER A 208 -17.66 6.73 -13.60
C SER A 208 -16.69 6.21 -12.52
N LEU A 209 -15.43 6.63 -12.61
CA LEU A 209 -14.43 6.32 -11.58
C LEU A 209 -14.83 6.95 -10.24
N ALA A 210 -15.32 8.18 -10.27
CA ALA A 210 -15.68 8.92 -9.06
C ALA A 210 -16.77 8.19 -8.25
N ASP A 211 -17.81 7.69 -8.92
CA ASP A 211 -18.90 6.98 -8.24
C ASP A 211 -18.45 5.61 -7.73
N CYS A 212 -17.60 4.91 -8.48
CA CYS A 212 -17.01 3.65 -8.00
C CYS A 212 -16.16 3.87 -6.75
N LEU A 213 -15.26 4.87 -6.75
CA LEU A 213 -14.40 5.15 -5.62
C LEU A 213 -15.20 5.62 -4.39
N LYS A 214 -16.27 6.40 -4.55
CA LYS A 214 -17.19 6.76 -3.44
C LYS A 214 -17.78 5.53 -2.74
N LYS A 215 -18.00 4.44 -3.47
CA LYS A 215 -18.63 3.22 -2.96
C LYS A 215 -17.62 2.19 -2.44
N GLU A 216 -16.51 2.00 -3.16
CA GLU A 216 -15.60 0.87 -2.95
C GLU A 216 -14.31 1.25 -2.20
N MET A 217 -13.99 2.54 -2.06
CA MET A 217 -12.76 2.97 -1.38
C MET A 217 -12.79 2.58 0.11
N PRO A 218 -11.71 1.99 0.66
CA PRO A 218 -11.62 1.68 2.08
C PRO A 218 -11.80 2.92 2.96
N ALA A 219 -12.49 2.76 4.09
CA ALA A 219 -12.86 3.88 4.98
C ALA A 219 -11.65 4.58 5.65
N ASN A 220 -10.49 3.93 5.71
CA ASN A 220 -9.26 4.48 6.28
C ASN A 220 -8.36 5.13 5.21
N TRP A 221 -8.89 5.36 4.01
CA TRP A 221 -8.15 6.01 2.93
C TRP A 221 -8.70 7.41 2.66
N ASP A 222 -7.81 8.33 2.36
CA ASP A 222 -8.10 9.68 1.92
C ASP A 222 -7.51 9.93 0.52
N TYR A 223 -8.05 10.93 -0.18
CA TYR A 223 -7.53 11.36 -1.47
C TYR A 223 -6.35 12.32 -1.29
N GLY A 224 -5.32 12.17 -2.12
CA GLY A 224 -4.20 13.11 -2.20
C GLY A 224 -3.07 12.79 -1.24
N SER A 225 -2.60 13.80 -0.51
CA SER A 225 -1.44 13.73 0.39
C SER A 225 -1.86 13.36 1.80
N CYS A 226 -1.03 12.59 2.50
CA CYS A 226 -1.20 12.27 3.92
C CYS A 226 -1.08 13.49 4.86
N THR A 227 -0.67 14.64 4.33
CA THR A 227 -0.49 15.87 5.10
C THR A 227 -1.72 16.79 5.07
N SER A 228 -2.74 16.50 4.27
CA SER A 228 -3.94 17.35 4.24
C SER A 228 -4.85 17.03 5.42
N THR A 229 -5.09 18.02 6.28
CA THR A 229 -6.03 17.96 7.41
C THR A 229 -7.51 17.93 7.00
N GLU A 230 -7.80 17.89 5.70
CA GLU A 230 -9.14 17.82 5.15
C GLU A 230 -9.54 16.35 4.98
N THR A 231 -10.41 15.85 5.86
CA THR A 231 -10.94 14.48 5.78
C THR A 231 -11.81 14.27 4.53
N ALA A 232 -11.71 13.09 3.90
CA ALA A 232 -12.39 12.74 2.66
C ALA A 232 -13.93 12.87 2.67
N ALA A 233 -14.56 12.97 3.85
CA ALA A 233 -16.02 12.97 3.99
C ALA A 233 -16.74 14.14 3.29
N ASN A 234 -16.04 15.25 2.98
CA ASN A 234 -16.68 16.47 2.44
C ASN A 234 -16.07 16.98 1.12
N LYS A 235 -15.10 16.29 0.52
CA LYS A 235 -14.51 16.72 -0.75
C LYS A 235 -15.27 16.09 -1.91
N GLU A 236 -16.04 16.90 -2.62
CA GLU A 236 -16.66 16.47 -3.86
C GLU A 236 -15.54 16.11 -4.85
N LEU A 237 -15.43 14.82 -5.14
CA LEU A 237 -14.33 14.29 -5.91
C LEU A 237 -14.57 14.54 -7.40
N THR A 238 -14.09 15.68 -7.89
CA THR A 238 -14.09 15.99 -9.32
C THR A 238 -12.85 15.38 -9.97
N ILE A 239 -12.96 14.17 -10.51
CA ILE A 239 -11.91 13.55 -11.31
C ILE A 239 -12.16 13.89 -12.79
N PRO A 240 -11.23 14.57 -13.49
CA PRO A 240 -11.32 14.72 -14.93
C PRO A 240 -11.37 13.35 -15.59
N ALA A 241 -12.26 13.14 -16.58
CA ALA A 241 -12.43 11.85 -17.25
C ALA A 241 -11.11 11.23 -17.76
N THR A 242 -10.21 12.08 -18.22
CA THR A 242 -8.88 11.76 -18.77
C THR A 242 -7.82 11.40 -17.72
N LYS A 243 -7.99 11.83 -16.46
CA LYS A 243 -7.01 11.58 -15.39
C LYS A 243 -7.42 10.40 -14.52
N ARG A 244 -6.93 9.20 -14.88
CA ARG A 244 -7.18 7.96 -14.13
C ARG A 244 -6.05 7.57 -13.17
N ILE A 245 -4.96 8.33 -13.08
CA ILE A 245 -3.92 8.12 -12.07
C ILE A 245 -4.18 9.05 -10.88
N LEU A 246 -4.46 8.46 -9.72
CA LEU A 246 -4.88 9.17 -8.52
C LEU A 246 -3.96 8.84 -7.34
N SER A 247 -3.70 9.85 -6.50
CA SER A 247 -2.95 9.70 -5.26
C SER A 247 -3.89 9.43 -4.10
N PHE A 248 -3.46 8.59 -3.19
CA PHE A 248 -4.16 8.19 -1.98
C PHE A 248 -3.23 8.29 -0.78
N CYS A 249 -3.84 8.46 0.38
CA CYS A 249 -3.22 8.22 1.66
C CYS A 249 -4.00 7.14 2.39
N ALA A 250 -3.34 6.07 2.86
CA ALA A 250 -3.92 5.17 3.82
C ALA A 250 -3.48 5.58 5.22
N ASP A 251 -4.44 6.05 6.04
CA ASP A 251 -4.16 6.50 7.40
C ASP A 251 -3.91 5.29 8.31
N TRP A 252 -2.71 5.30 8.89
CA TRP A 252 -2.37 4.48 10.03
C TRP A 252 -1.63 5.36 11.02
N LYS A 253 -2.21 5.51 12.22
CA LYS A 253 -1.81 6.41 13.33
C LYS A 253 -0.38 6.94 13.31
N THR A 254 0.61 6.05 13.14
CA THR A 254 2.04 6.40 13.26
C THR A 254 2.77 6.47 11.92
N TYR A 255 2.25 5.82 10.86
CA TYR A 255 2.92 5.69 9.56
C TYR A 255 1.89 5.71 8.43
N PRO A 256 1.38 6.90 8.04
CA PRO A 256 0.50 6.99 6.91
C PRO A 256 1.25 6.60 5.62
N ILE A 257 0.61 5.83 4.75
CA ILE A 257 1.21 5.38 3.48
C ILE A 257 0.65 6.25 2.36
N GLN A 258 1.53 6.95 1.64
CA GLN A 258 1.17 7.72 0.47
C GLN A 258 1.50 6.93 -0.79
N PHE A 259 0.51 6.69 -1.65
CA PHE A 259 0.68 5.91 -2.87
C PHE A 259 -0.22 6.43 -3.98
N ALA A 260 0.02 5.98 -5.21
CA ALA A 260 -0.82 6.29 -6.34
C ALA A 260 -1.25 5.02 -7.08
N LEU A 261 -2.44 5.06 -7.66
CA LEU A 261 -3.01 3.95 -8.41
C LEU A 261 -3.41 4.41 -9.81
N ASP A 262 -3.14 3.55 -10.78
CA ASP A 262 -3.57 3.75 -12.17
C ASP A 262 -4.88 2.98 -12.43
N PHE A 263 -5.96 3.71 -12.67
CA PHE A 263 -7.27 3.15 -13.01
C PHE A 263 -7.55 3.13 -14.51
N LYS A 264 -6.54 3.35 -15.37
CA LYS A 264 -6.74 3.18 -16.81
C LYS A 264 -7.25 1.77 -17.09
N PRO A 265 -8.36 1.61 -17.83
CA PRO A 265 -8.92 0.30 -18.11
C PRO A 265 -7.92 -0.52 -18.90
N THR A 266 -7.64 -1.76 -18.51
CA THR A 266 -6.77 -2.68 -19.27
C THR A 266 -7.55 -3.49 -20.30
N LYS A 267 -8.87 -3.54 -20.14
CA LYS A 267 -9.84 -4.21 -21.00
C LYS A 267 -10.74 -3.18 -21.67
N PRO A 268 -11.31 -3.49 -22.84
CA PRO A 268 -12.28 -2.63 -23.50
C PRO A 268 -13.52 -2.44 -22.62
N ARG A 269 -14.02 -1.21 -22.51
CA ARG A 269 -15.23 -0.88 -21.73
C ARG A 269 -16.48 -1.08 -22.58
N THR A 270 -17.57 -1.46 -21.95
CA THR A 270 -18.85 -1.61 -22.64
C THR A 270 -19.53 -0.25 -22.81
N ILE A 271 -20.12 -0.04 -23.98
CA ILE A 271 -20.96 1.12 -24.25
C ILE A 271 -22.39 0.75 -23.85
N LYS A 272 -22.97 1.53 -22.93
CA LYS A 272 -24.30 1.25 -22.38
C LYS A 272 -25.40 2.08 -23.03
N GLU A 273 -25.06 3.30 -23.43
CA GLU A 273 -26.01 4.27 -23.95
C GLU A 273 -25.57 4.66 -25.35
N ALA A 274 -26.44 4.34 -26.31
CA ALA A 274 -26.30 4.73 -27.69
C ALA A 274 -27.68 5.13 -28.22
N GLU A 275 -27.73 6.21 -28.98
CA GLU A 275 -28.97 6.77 -29.49
C GLU A 275 -28.92 6.87 -31.00
N ILE A 276 -30.04 6.52 -31.65
CA ILE A 276 -30.21 6.71 -33.09
C ILE A 276 -31.15 7.88 -33.30
N THR A 277 -30.68 8.92 -33.98
CA THR A 277 -31.46 10.12 -34.29
C THR A 277 -31.55 10.36 -35.78
N ALA A 278 -32.63 11.04 -36.19
CA ALA A 278 -32.82 11.48 -37.56
C ALA A 278 -31.94 12.71 -37.82
N GLY A 279 -30.85 12.54 -38.57
CA GLY A 279 -30.10 13.67 -39.12
C GLY A 279 -30.81 14.28 -40.32
N LEU A 280 -30.25 15.35 -40.88
CA LEU A 280 -30.81 16.04 -42.06
C LEU A 280 -30.81 15.14 -43.31
N ASN A 281 -29.77 14.33 -43.49
CA ASN A 281 -29.54 13.55 -44.71
C ASN A 281 -29.36 12.04 -44.45
N ALA A 282 -29.14 11.62 -43.20
CA ALA A 282 -28.86 10.24 -42.81
C ALA A 282 -29.21 10.01 -41.33
N TRP A 283 -29.24 8.75 -40.92
CA TRP A 283 -29.35 8.39 -39.50
C TRP A 283 -28.02 8.64 -38.79
N GLU A 284 -28.09 9.19 -37.59
CA GLU A 284 -26.91 9.46 -36.76
C GLU A 284 -26.94 8.54 -35.55
N LEU A 285 -25.83 7.86 -35.29
CA LEU A 285 -25.61 7.07 -34.08
C LEU A 285 -24.73 7.87 -33.14
N SER A 286 -25.25 8.24 -31.97
CA SER A 286 -24.53 8.99 -30.94
C SER A 286 -24.23 8.11 -29.73
N PHE A 287 -23.03 8.18 -29.18
CA PHE A 287 -22.64 7.49 -27.94
C PHE A 287 -21.48 8.22 -27.25
N LEU A 288 -21.30 7.99 -25.95
CA LEU A 288 -20.23 8.61 -25.17
C LEU A 288 -18.85 8.12 -25.62
N GLU A 289 -17.92 9.04 -25.83
CA GLU A 289 -16.53 8.75 -26.18
C GLU A 289 -15.80 8.04 -25.02
N ASP A 290 -15.09 6.97 -25.35
CA ASP A 290 -14.13 6.30 -24.48
C ASP A 290 -12.71 6.77 -24.83
N ASP A 291 -12.17 7.70 -24.03
CA ASP A 291 -10.79 8.22 -24.12
C ASP A 291 -9.69 7.13 -24.12
N PHE A 292 -10.02 5.89 -23.73
CA PHE A 292 -9.10 4.78 -23.55
C PHE A 292 -9.32 3.63 -24.54
N ALA A 293 -10.28 3.76 -25.47
CA ALA A 293 -10.44 2.84 -26.58
C ALA A 293 -9.31 3.04 -27.61
N ASP A 294 -9.08 2.05 -28.47
CA ASP A 294 -8.23 2.17 -29.67
C ASP A 294 -9.10 2.43 -30.91
N SER A 295 -10.25 1.76 -30.98
CA SER A 295 -11.25 1.87 -32.04
C SER A 295 -12.63 1.46 -31.52
N TYR A 296 -13.66 1.70 -32.33
CA TYR A 296 -15.02 1.23 -32.10
C TYR A 296 -15.47 0.33 -33.24
N LYS A 297 -16.29 -0.68 -32.95
CA LYS A 297 -17.01 -1.45 -33.96
C LYS A 297 -18.51 -1.31 -33.77
N ILE A 298 -19.18 -1.01 -34.87
CA ILE A 298 -20.63 -0.88 -34.94
C ILE A 298 -21.17 -2.10 -35.68
N TYR A 299 -22.10 -2.80 -35.04
CA TYR A 299 -22.81 -3.94 -35.58
C TYR A 299 -24.24 -3.54 -35.92
N ALA A 300 -24.72 -4.00 -37.06
CA ALA A 300 -26.08 -3.76 -37.54
C ALA A 300 -26.78 -5.05 -37.94
N THR A 301 -28.05 -5.18 -37.55
CA THR A 301 -28.89 -6.33 -37.88
C THR A 301 -30.37 -5.95 -37.91
N ASP A 302 -31.18 -6.68 -38.67
CA ASP A 302 -32.65 -6.65 -38.66
C ASP A 302 -33.27 -7.70 -37.73
N TYR A 303 -32.47 -8.41 -36.93
CA TYR A 303 -32.99 -9.46 -36.06
C TYR A 303 -33.84 -8.88 -34.92
N VAL A 304 -35.15 -9.11 -35.01
CA VAL A 304 -36.16 -8.49 -34.12
C VAL A 304 -35.99 -8.88 -32.64
N ASP A 305 -35.57 -10.10 -32.34
CA ASP A 305 -35.41 -10.60 -30.96
C ASP A 305 -34.01 -10.30 -30.38
N ILE A 306 -33.24 -9.38 -30.99
CA ILE A 306 -31.86 -9.11 -30.56
C ILE A 306 -31.75 -8.13 -29.39
N THR A 307 -32.78 -7.31 -29.15
CA THR A 307 -32.73 -6.17 -28.21
C THR A 307 -32.33 -6.55 -26.80
N ASP A 308 -32.71 -7.76 -26.36
CA ASP A 308 -32.44 -8.26 -25.01
C ASP A 308 -31.16 -9.10 -24.92
N GLN A 309 -30.45 -9.30 -26.04
CA GLN A 309 -29.26 -10.14 -26.08
C GLN A 309 -28.00 -9.37 -25.71
N THR A 310 -27.30 -9.90 -24.71
CA THR A 310 -25.97 -9.43 -24.31
C THR A 310 -24.94 -10.54 -24.50
N GLY A 311 -23.70 -10.16 -24.74
CA GLY A 311 -22.62 -11.12 -24.96
C GLY A 311 -21.52 -10.61 -25.86
N THR A 312 -20.60 -11.49 -26.24
CA THR A 312 -19.59 -11.15 -27.24
C THR A 312 -20.22 -11.09 -28.63
N PRO A 313 -19.69 -10.26 -29.54
CA PRO A 313 -20.17 -10.21 -30.93
C PRO A 313 -20.16 -11.57 -31.62
N ALA A 314 -19.20 -12.44 -31.31
CA ALA A 314 -19.14 -13.79 -31.86
C ALA A 314 -20.28 -14.71 -31.39
N GLU A 315 -20.63 -14.67 -30.10
CA GLU A 315 -21.75 -15.43 -29.52
C GLU A 315 -23.08 -14.99 -30.12
N ILE A 316 -23.25 -13.69 -30.33
CA ILE A 316 -24.46 -13.11 -30.91
C ILE A 316 -24.55 -13.42 -32.41
N ALA A 317 -23.47 -13.20 -33.17
CA ALA A 317 -23.41 -13.48 -34.60
C ALA A 317 -23.72 -14.95 -34.90
N ALA A 318 -23.26 -15.89 -34.07
CA ALA A 318 -23.56 -17.31 -34.23
C ALA A 318 -25.07 -17.62 -34.18
N LYS A 319 -25.85 -16.84 -33.43
CA LYS A 319 -27.33 -16.99 -33.37
C LYS A 319 -28.01 -16.38 -34.60
N ILE A 320 -27.55 -15.22 -35.05
CA ILE A 320 -28.12 -14.46 -36.18
C ILE A 320 -27.85 -15.16 -37.51
N LEU A 321 -26.64 -15.70 -37.70
CA LEU A 321 -26.26 -16.38 -38.95
C LEU A 321 -27.07 -17.65 -39.21
N LEU A 322 -27.66 -18.24 -38.17
CA LEU A 322 -28.55 -19.41 -38.31
C LEU A 322 -29.97 -19.04 -38.74
N SER A 323 -30.34 -17.76 -38.71
CA SER A 323 -31.72 -17.28 -38.85
C SER A 323 -31.98 -16.41 -40.08
N GLN A 324 -31.06 -16.37 -41.06
CA GLN A 324 -31.18 -15.65 -42.35
C GLN A 324 -31.28 -14.11 -42.27
N TYR A 325 -31.12 -13.51 -41.09
CA TYR A 325 -31.04 -12.05 -40.91
C TYR A 325 -29.68 -11.50 -41.34
N PHE A 326 -29.62 -10.21 -41.66
CA PHE A 326 -28.34 -9.59 -42.02
C PHE A 326 -27.49 -9.31 -40.78
N TRP A 327 -26.17 -9.32 -40.98
CA TRP A 327 -25.19 -8.98 -39.95
C TRP A 327 -24.06 -8.18 -40.61
N ASN A 328 -24.19 -6.86 -40.57
CA ASN A 328 -23.20 -5.95 -41.11
C ASN A 328 -22.38 -5.33 -39.98
N LYS A 329 -21.15 -4.92 -40.31
CA LYS A 329 -20.27 -4.24 -39.36
C LYS A 329 -19.51 -3.11 -40.00
N ALA A 330 -19.27 -2.06 -39.24
CA ALA A 330 -18.35 -0.97 -39.54
C ALA A 330 -17.34 -0.84 -38.40
N GLU A 331 -16.14 -0.37 -38.72
CA GLU A 331 -15.10 -0.08 -37.73
C GLU A 331 -14.68 1.39 -37.86
N ILE A 332 -14.55 2.04 -36.72
CA ILE A 332 -14.13 3.44 -36.58
C ILE A 332 -12.83 3.45 -35.81
N ASN A 333 -11.72 3.79 -36.45
CA ASN A 333 -10.48 4.06 -35.72
C ASN A 333 -10.55 5.45 -35.11
N LEU A 334 -10.04 5.63 -33.89
CA LEU A 334 -9.98 6.95 -33.26
C LEU A 334 -9.23 7.98 -34.10
N ARG A 335 -8.22 7.55 -34.85
CA ARG A 335 -7.43 8.42 -35.74
C ARG A 335 -8.22 8.96 -36.94
N ASP A 336 -9.34 8.31 -37.27
CA ASP A 336 -10.18 8.66 -38.41
C ASP A 336 -11.39 9.52 -37.98
N ILE A 337 -11.50 9.86 -36.69
CA ILE A 337 -12.56 10.70 -36.13
C ILE A 337 -12.25 12.17 -36.44
N ILE A 338 -13.24 12.87 -36.97
CA ILE A 338 -13.15 14.30 -37.29
C ILE A 338 -13.59 15.08 -36.05
N PHE A 339 -12.68 15.86 -35.47
CA PHE A 339 -12.99 16.70 -34.32
C PHE A 339 -13.65 17.99 -34.79
N GLU A 340 -14.89 18.22 -34.36
CA GLU A 340 -15.62 19.46 -34.62
C GLU A 340 -15.49 20.42 -33.43
N GLU A 341 -15.51 21.71 -33.68
CA GLU A 341 -15.60 22.71 -32.62
C GLU A 341 -17.01 22.63 -31.98
N ALA A 342 -17.11 22.88 -30.67
CA ALA A 342 -18.35 22.72 -29.91
C ALA A 342 -19.55 23.50 -30.50
N GLU A 343 -19.31 24.69 -31.08
CA GLU A 343 -20.34 25.51 -31.73
C GLU A 343 -20.90 24.89 -33.02
N SER A 344 -20.21 23.90 -33.61
CA SER A 344 -20.57 23.22 -34.87
C SER A 344 -21.26 21.86 -34.66
N CYS A 345 -21.53 21.45 -33.42
CA CYS A 345 -22.03 20.10 -33.13
C CYS A 345 -23.49 19.83 -33.48
N ALA A 346 -24.23 20.84 -33.98
CA ALA A 346 -25.58 20.67 -34.49
C ALA A 346 -25.60 19.73 -35.72
N PRO A 347 -26.74 19.06 -36.02
CA PRO A 347 -26.87 18.26 -37.24
C PRO A 347 -26.55 19.10 -38.47
N ASP A 348 -25.46 18.77 -39.15
CA ASP A 348 -24.98 19.47 -40.35
C ASP A 348 -25.18 18.58 -41.59
N ALA A 349 -25.77 19.17 -42.63
CA ALA A 349 -25.94 18.55 -43.93
C ALA A 349 -24.62 18.16 -44.60
N ASN A 350 -23.49 18.74 -44.18
CA ASN A 350 -22.16 18.44 -44.72
C ASN A 350 -21.51 17.18 -44.12
N ARG A 351 -22.08 16.58 -43.06
CA ARG A 351 -21.53 15.36 -42.49
C ARG A 351 -21.68 14.20 -43.48
N LEU A 352 -20.60 13.44 -43.68
CA LEU A 352 -20.52 12.40 -44.71
C LEU A 352 -20.88 11.04 -44.14
N ALA A 353 -21.70 10.28 -44.87
CA ALA A 353 -22.05 8.91 -44.53
C ALA A 353 -20.78 8.03 -44.37
N GLY A 354 -20.78 7.20 -43.33
CA GLY A 354 -19.65 6.33 -42.97
C GLY A 354 -18.51 7.04 -42.22
N LYS A 355 -18.67 8.30 -41.83
CA LYS A 355 -17.69 9.06 -41.02
C LYS A 355 -18.18 9.25 -39.59
N ALA A 356 -17.21 9.39 -38.69
CA ALA A 356 -17.40 9.64 -37.27
C ALA A 356 -16.87 11.03 -36.90
N TYR A 357 -17.58 11.70 -36.01
CA TYR A 357 -17.29 13.05 -35.52
C TYR A 357 -17.25 13.03 -33.99
N SER A 358 -16.33 13.75 -33.37
CA SER A 358 -16.32 13.94 -31.90
C SER A 358 -16.90 15.31 -31.57
N CYS A 359 -17.88 15.33 -30.67
CA CYS A 359 -18.66 16.48 -30.28
C CYS A 359 -18.95 16.46 -28.78
N GLU A 360 -18.33 17.37 -28.03
CA GLU A 360 -18.52 17.54 -26.57
C GLU A 360 -18.37 16.22 -25.77
N GLY A 361 -17.47 15.33 -26.19
CA GLY A 361 -17.23 14.03 -25.55
C GLY A 361 -18.19 12.93 -25.98
N ASN A 362 -19.00 13.14 -27.02
CA ASN A 362 -19.77 12.10 -27.71
C ASN A 362 -19.22 11.86 -29.11
N ILE A 363 -19.27 10.61 -29.55
CA ILE A 363 -19.02 10.22 -30.93
C ILE A 363 -20.35 10.19 -31.68
N ILE A 364 -20.40 10.89 -32.81
CA ILE A 364 -21.52 10.90 -33.75
C ILE A 364 -21.07 10.19 -35.02
N TYR A 365 -21.64 9.01 -35.30
CA TYR A 365 -21.39 8.25 -36.52
C TYR A 365 -22.56 8.38 -37.50
N ILE A 366 -22.26 8.81 -38.73
CA ILE A 366 -23.27 8.95 -39.78
C ILE A 366 -23.44 7.60 -40.49
N LEU A 367 -24.61 7.00 -40.34
CA LEU A 367 -24.87 5.64 -40.80
C LEU A 367 -24.97 5.58 -42.33
N PRO A 368 -24.11 4.81 -43.02
CA PRO A 368 -24.25 4.60 -44.45
C PRO A 368 -25.35 3.57 -44.74
N GLU A 369 -26.07 3.73 -45.85
CA GLU A 369 -27.13 2.79 -46.28
C GLU A 369 -26.64 1.33 -46.38
N THR A 370 -25.35 1.15 -46.70
CA THR A 370 -24.71 -0.17 -46.78
C THR A 370 -24.70 -0.91 -45.43
N LEU A 371 -24.70 -0.18 -44.31
CA LEU A 371 -24.67 -0.79 -42.97
C LEU A 371 -26.06 -1.31 -42.58
N THR A 372 -27.13 -0.60 -42.94
CA THR A 372 -28.51 -0.95 -42.62
C THR A 372 -29.18 -1.83 -43.67
N ALA A 373 -28.47 -2.18 -44.76
CA ALA A 373 -29.01 -2.91 -45.91
C ALA A 373 -30.29 -2.26 -46.50
N GLY A 374 -30.48 -0.96 -46.29
CA GLY A 374 -31.67 -0.22 -46.72
C GLY A 374 -32.95 -0.55 -45.97
N THR A 375 -32.90 -1.21 -44.80
CA THR A 375 -34.10 -1.49 -44.00
C THR A 375 -34.52 -0.29 -43.16
N GLU A 376 -35.83 -0.13 -42.96
CA GLU A 376 -36.38 0.86 -42.02
C GLU A 376 -36.29 0.41 -40.56
N HIS A 377 -36.21 -0.92 -40.34
CA HIS A 377 -36.10 -1.54 -39.03
C HIS A 377 -34.74 -2.19 -38.87
N PHE A 378 -33.96 -1.69 -37.91
CA PHE A 378 -32.64 -2.23 -37.60
C PHE A 378 -32.24 -1.95 -36.15
N ALA A 379 -31.39 -2.83 -35.64
CA ALA A 379 -30.72 -2.74 -34.36
C ALA A 379 -29.25 -2.39 -34.58
N LEU A 380 -28.72 -1.47 -33.78
CA LEU A 380 -27.30 -1.17 -33.73
C LEU A 380 -26.72 -1.48 -32.36
N ALA A 381 -25.52 -2.07 -32.34
CA ALA A 381 -24.72 -2.20 -31.14
C ALA A 381 -23.33 -1.64 -31.39
N ILE A 382 -22.74 -1.01 -30.37
CA ILE A 382 -21.35 -0.54 -30.43
C ILE A 382 -20.52 -1.33 -29.42
N THR A 383 -19.31 -1.65 -29.82
CA THR A 383 -18.28 -2.21 -28.95
C THR A 383 -17.02 -1.34 -29.03
N THR A 384 -16.26 -1.30 -27.94
CA THR A 384 -14.92 -0.70 -27.94
C THR A 384 -13.88 -1.78 -28.19
N LEU A 385 -12.77 -1.40 -28.81
CA LEU A 385 -11.58 -2.21 -28.92
C LEU A 385 -10.47 -1.61 -28.08
N LYS A 386 -9.75 -2.45 -27.37
CA LYS A 386 -8.55 -2.08 -26.63
C LYS A 386 -7.56 -3.22 -26.63
N ASN A 387 -6.31 -2.97 -27.02
CA ASN A 387 -5.25 -3.97 -27.12
C ASN A 387 -5.71 -5.23 -27.88
N SER A 388 -6.43 -5.02 -29.01
CA SER A 388 -7.04 -6.08 -29.83
C SER A 388 -8.11 -6.95 -29.15
N GLN A 389 -8.55 -6.60 -27.94
CA GLN A 389 -9.71 -7.20 -27.30
C GLN A 389 -10.93 -6.32 -27.56
N GLU A 390 -12.07 -6.95 -27.78
CA GLU A 390 -13.34 -6.27 -28.07
C GLU A 390 -14.29 -6.39 -26.89
N SER A 391 -15.01 -5.33 -26.56
CA SER A 391 -15.99 -5.33 -25.47
C SER A 391 -17.17 -6.25 -25.80
N LYS A 392 -17.94 -6.60 -24.76
CA LYS A 392 -19.26 -7.19 -24.96
C LYS A 392 -20.24 -6.14 -25.50
N ILE A 393 -21.29 -6.63 -26.14
CA ILE A 393 -22.51 -5.87 -26.43
C ILE A 393 -23.39 -5.97 -25.18
N GLU A 394 -23.70 -4.82 -24.58
CA GLU A 394 -24.58 -4.72 -23.40
C GLU A 394 -25.93 -4.09 -23.72
N SER A 395 -26.03 -3.30 -24.79
CA SER A 395 -27.26 -2.67 -25.22
C SER A 395 -27.33 -2.56 -26.74
N TRP A 396 -28.57 -2.37 -27.22
CA TRP A 396 -28.89 -2.14 -28.61
C TRP A 396 -29.66 -0.83 -28.73
N ALA A 397 -29.25 0.02 -29.66
CA ALA A 397 -30.07 1.13 -30.12
C ALA A 397 -30.98 0.61 -31.24
N TRP A 398 -32.27 0.90 -31.15
CA TRP A 398 -33.29 0.32 -32.04
C TRP A 398 -34.06 1.40 -32.77
N ARG A 399 -34.55 1.05 -33.96
CA ARG A 399 -35.42 1.92 -34.73
C ARG A 399 -36.53 1.18 -35.46
#